data_AF-A0A5J9U686-F1
#
_entry.id   AF-A0A5J9U686-F1
#
_cell.length_a   1.000
_cell.length_b   1.000
_cell.length_c   1.000
_cell.angle_alpha   90.00
_cell.angle_beta   90.00
_cell.angle_gamma   90.00
#
_symmetry.space_group_name_H-M   'P 1'
#
loop_
_entity.id
_entity.type
_entity.pdbx_description
1 polymer ?
#
loop_
_entity_poly.entity_id
_entity_poly.type
_entity_poly.pdbx_seq_one_letter_code
_entity_poly.pdbx_strand_id
1 'polypeptide(L)'
;MEDEEACRASKKPRGGADSGLTVFALRLAKQLAQGACKDGGKDAGKNILFSPVSIYSALALVAAGARGDTLDELLAVLGAASRDELAELVRGVAESALANRRRGPRVAFAWGLWHEKTVAMKPAYRAVAAKSYKAEIRDADFLSKAGEARKEINNWVSKTTKRLITSILPPKSVNRFTRLVITNVIYFKGAWKTAFLQSNTEDRLFYRLDGSHVRAPFMRSREDQFMEQYRGFKVLKLPYCQHSTDASSQSFSMVIFLPDDRDGLPSLVEKMASEPSFLWDHLPKSRGKVDQFRLPKFKVSFSSDIKDVLKVMGIKTAFDQRADLTDMLQKKKAKLPVMQVDLYVEKVIHQAVIEVNEVGTEAVVSTGCSSRVKQCARRGPDFVADHPFVFFVVEEVCGAIVFMGHVLDPTKSE
;
A
#
# COMPACT_ATOMS: atom_id res chain seq x y z
N MET A 1 -45.38 7.98 -18.59
CA MET A 1 -44.73 6.64 -18.57
C MET A 1 -43.42 6.71 -19.34
N GLU A 2 -42.62 7.76 -19.08
CA GLU A 2 -41.30 7.97 -19.70
C GLU A 2 -40.27 8.54 -18.69
N ASP A 3 -40.61 8.63 -17.40
CA ASP A 3 -39.75 9.23 -16.35
C ASP A 3 -39.23 8.26 -15.29
N GLU A 4 -39.48 6.95 -15.42
CA GLU A 4 -38.98 5.94 -14.45
C GLU A 4 -37.75 5.15 -14.92
N GLU A 5 -37.30 5.31 -16.17
CA GLU A 5 -36.23 4.47 -16.74
C GLU A 5 -34.82 5.07 -16.61
N ALA A 6 -34.69 6.32 -16.15
CA ALA A 6 -33.39 6.97 -15.91
C ALA A 6 -32.74 6.64 -14.55
N CYS A 7 -33.45 5.94 -13.65
CA CYS A 7 -32.99 5.72 -12.26
C CYS A 7 -32.30 4.36 -12.02
N ARG A 8 -32.09 3.55 -13.07
CA ARG A 8 -31.41 2.25 -13.00
C ARG A 8 -30.07 2.22 -13.75
N ALA A 9 -29.28 3.29 -13.66
CA ALA A 9 -27.85 3.18 -13.90
C ALA A 9 -27.19 2.51 -12.68
N SER A 10 -26.97 1.20 -12.78
CA SER A 10 -26.18 0.39 -11.84
C SER A 10 -24.86 1.10 -11.53
N LYS A 11 -24.74 1.69 -10.32
CA LYS A 11 -23.48 2.20 -9.78
C LYS A 11 -22.55 1.01 -9.52
N LYS A 12 -21.75 0.63 -10.53
CA LYS A 12 -20.51 -0.11 -10.30
C LYS A 12 -19.70 0.64 -9.23
N PRO A 13 -19.13 -0.04 -8.22
CA PRO A 13 -18.29 0.62 -7.23
C PRO A 13 -17.16 1.37 -7.94
N ARG A 14 -16.98 2.64 -7.57
CA ARG A 14 -16.06 3.61 -8.22
C ARG A 14 -14.55 3.26 -8.06
N GLY A 15 -14.23 2.11 -7.46
CA GLY A 15 -12.90 1.51 -7.42
C GLY A 15 -12.98 0.00 -7.63
N GLY A 16 -13.77 -0.45 -8.60
CA GLY A 16 -13.97 -1.86 -8.90
C GLY A 16 -12.69 -2.61 -9.29
N ALA A 17 -12.89 -3.90 -9.55
CA ALA A 17 -11.85 -4.89 -9.83
C ALA A 17 -10.92 -4.55 -11.02
N ASP A 18 -11.39 -3.68 -11.93
CA ASP A 18 -10.64 -3.21 -13.11
C ASP A 18 -10.07 -1.79 -12.94
N SER A 19 -10.03 -1.25 -11.72
CA SER A 19 -9.48 0.09 -11.49
C SER A 19 -7.98 0.14 -11.80
N GLY A 20 -7.51 1.25 -12.41
CA GLY A 20 -6.09 1.48 -12.67
C GLY A 20 -5.21 1.30 -11.42
N LEU A 21 -5.74 1.63 -10.24
CA LEU A 21 -5.08 1.38 -8.95
C LEU A 21 -4.84 -0.11 -8.67
N THR A 22 -5.81 -0.99 -8.93
CA THR A 22 -5.67 -2.43 -8.69
C THR A 22 -4.65 -3.04 -9.66
N VAL A 23 -4.76 -2.70 -10.95
CA VAL A 23 -3.79 -3.15 -11.96
C VAL A 23 -2.37 -2.67 -11.63
N PHE A 24 -2.23 -1.40 -11.25
CA PHE A 24 -0.96 -0.83 -10.81
C PHE A 24 -0.39 -1.58 -9.60
N ALA A 25 -1.22 -1.85 -8.59
CA ALA A 25 -0.81 -2.56 -7.38
C ALA A 25 -0.21 -3.95 -7.68
N LEU A 26 -0.91 -4.74 -8.49
CA LEU A 26 -0.52 -6.12 -8.80
C LEU A 26 0.74 -6.15 -9.70
N ARG A 27 0.84 -5.24 -10.68
CA ARG A 27 2.04 -5.10 -11.51
C ARG A 27 3.25 -4.67 -10.68
N LEU A 28 3.07 -3.71 -9.77
CA LEU A 28 4.13 -3.24 -8.87
C LEU A 28 4.60 -4.36 -7.93
N ALA A 29 3.67 -5.14 -7.36
CA ALA A 29 4.02 -6.30 -6.54
C ALA A 29 4.88 -7.31 -7.30
N LYS A 30 4.50 -7.64 -8.55
CA LYS A 30 5.30 -8.53 -9.41
C LYS A 30 6.72 -7.98 -9.60
N GLN A 31 6.86 -6.69 -9.90
CA GLN A 31 8.18 -6.10 -10.11
C GLN A 31 9.02 -6.02 -8.82
N LEU A 32 8.40 -5.71 -7.68
CA LEU A 32 9.11 -5.71 -6.39
C LEU A 32 9.56 -7.12 -6.00
N ALA A 33 8.71 -8.14 -6.20
CA ALA A 33 9.06 -9.53 -5.95
C ALA A 33 10.19 -10.02 -6.87
N GLN A 34 10.18 -9.64 -8.15
CA GLN A 34 11.24 -9.98 -9.11
C GLN A 34 12.54 -9.19 -8.90
N GLY A 35 12.44 -7.92 -8.50
CA GLY A 35 13.59 -7.06 -8.20
C GLY A 35 14.39 -7.56 -7.01
N ALA A 36 13.70 -8.04 -5.96
CA ALA A 36 14.32 -8.73 -4.83
C ALA A 36 15.14 -9.97 -5.26
N CYS A 37 14.84 -10.58 -6.41
CA CYS A 37 15.59 -11.70 -6.97
C CYS A 37 16.81 -11.29 -7.82
N LYS A 38 16.89 -10.03 -8.31
CA LYS A 38 17.94 -9.59 -9.26
C LYS A 38 19.18 -8.97 -8.60
N ASP A 39 19.09 -8.47 -7.37
CA ASP A 39 20.21 -7.82 -6.65
C ASP A 39 21.22 -8.80 -6.00
N GLY A 40 21.49 -9.95 -6.63
CA GLY A 40 22.65 -10.78 -6.29
C GLY A 40 22.70 -11.33 -4.85
N GLY A 41 21.57 -11.78 -4.31
CA GLY A 41 21.53 -12.63 -3.10
C GLY A 41 21.32 -11.93 -1.75
N LYS A 42 21.10 -10.61 -1.69
CA LYS A 42 20.79 -9.91 -0.43
C LYS A 42 19.31 -9.75 -0.10
N ASP A 43 18.43 -9.71 -1.11
CA ASP A 43 16.99 -9.49 -0.95
C ASP A 43 16.12 -10.70 -1.34
N ALA A 44 16.74 -11.76 -1.88
CA ALA A 44 16.05 -13.02 -2.15
C ALA A 44 15.58 -13.62 -0.82
N GLY A 45 14.26 -13.75 -0.64
CA GLY A 45 13.68 -14.28 0.60
C GLY A 45 13.29 -13.22 1.65
N LYS A 46 13.23 -11.93 1.29
CA LYS A 46 12.73 -10.86 2.18
C LYS A 46 11.22 -10.67 2.12
N ASN A 47 10.67 -10.19 3.24
CA ASN A 47 9.27 -9.76 3.27
C ASN A 47 9.10 -8.50 2.43
N ILE A 48 7.97 -8.36 1.75
CA ILE A 48 7.65 -7.15 0.99
C ILE A 48 6.40 -6.53 1.60
N LEU A 49 6.40 -5.21 1.70
CA LEU A 49 5.26 -4.43 2.10
C LEU A 49 5.27 -3.10 1.36
N PHE A 50 4.15 -2.72 0.78
CA PHE A 50 4.02 -1.38 0.23
C PHE A 50 2.56 -0.95 0.25
N SER A 51 2.32 0.34 0.02
CA SER A 51 1.00 0.90 -0.14
C SER A 51 0.77 1.33 -1.58
N PRO A 52 -0.01 0.55 -2.36
CA PRO A 52 -0.33 0.91 -3.73
C PRO A 52 -1.01 2.26 -3.83
N VAL A 53 -2.03 2.52 -3.00
CA VAL A 53 -2.74 3.82 -2.98
C VAL A 53 -1.79 4.99 -2.74
N SER A 54 -0.82 4.81 -1.85
CA SER A 54 0.10 5.88 -1.46
C SER A 54 1.07 6.21 -2.60
N ILE A 55 1.66 5.19 -3.23
CA ILE A 55 2.56 5.36 -4.38
C ILE A 55 1.78 5.92 -5.58
N TYR A 56 0.60 5.36 -5.86
CA TYR A 56 -0.29 5.83 -6.92
C TYR A 56 -0.62 7.31 -6.77
N SER A 57 -1.00 7.74 -5.56
CA SER A 57 -1.32 9.15 -5.26
C SER A 57 -0.11 10.06 -5.46
N ALA A 58 1.08 9.59 -5.09
CA ALA A 58 2.31 10.34 -5.26
C ALA A 58 2.66 10.56 -6.75
N LEU A 59 2.54 9.51 -7.56
CA LEU A 59 2.76 9.58 -9.01
C LEU A 59 1.68 10.40 -9.72
N ALA A 60 0.43 10.33 -9.26
CA ALA A 60 -0.66 11.15 -9.78
C ALA A 60 -0.41 12.65 -9.57
N LEU A 61 0.21 13.06 -8.46
CA LEU A 61 0.64 14.46 -8.30
C LEU A 61 1.78 14.84 -9.24
N VAL A 62 2.74 13.93 -9.48
CA VAL A 62 3.76 14.17 -10.52
C VAL A 62 3.06 14.40 -11.86
N ALA A 63 2.08 13.56 -12.20
CA ALA A 63 1.31 13.69 -13.43
C ALA A 63 0.54 15.02 -13.51
N ALA A 64 0.04 15.54 -12.39
CA ALA A 64 -0.61 16.86 -12.35
C ALA A 64 0.31 18.00 -12.79
N GLY A 65 1.64 17.83 -12.66
CA GLY A 65 2.66 18.78 -13.07
C GLY A 65 3.44 18.38 -14.33
N ALA A 66 3.14 17.22 -14.95
CA ALA A 66 3.90 16.65 -16.06
C ALA A 66 3.21 16.88 -17.42
N ARG A 67 3.96 17.07 -18.51
CA ARG A 67 3.46 17.23 -19.90
C ARG A 67 4.14 16.25 -20.86
N GLY A 68 3.63 16.19 -22.09
CA GLY A 68 4.19 15.38 -23.19
C GLY A 68 4.39 13.92 -22.79
N ASP A 69 5.47 13.33 -23.29
CA ASP A 69 5.85 11.93 -23.01
C ASP A 69 5.89 11.61 -21.51
N THR A 70 6.27 12.56 -20.66
CA THR A 70 6.28 12.37 -19.20
C THR A 70 4.88 12.15 -18.64
N LEU A 71 3.89 12.90 -19.13
CA LEU A 71 2.51 12.68 -18.75
C LEU A 71 1.99 11.36 -19.28
N ASP A 72 2.28 11.04 -20.54
CA ASP A 72 1.77 9.85 -21.22
C ASP A 72 2.29 8.57 -20.55
N GLU A 73 3.58 8.53 -20.20
CA GLU A 73 4.17 7.41 -19.45
C GLU A 73 3.52 7.24 -18.06
N LEU A 74 3.26 8.35 -17.35
CA LEU A 74 2.62 8.31 -16.03
C LEU A 74 1.17 7.81 -16.12
N LEU A 75 0.40 8.32 -17.08
CA LEU A 75 -0.99 7.89 -17.32
C LEU A 75 -1.07 6.41 -17.70
N ALA A 76 -0.19 5.95 -18.59
CA ALA A 76 -0.14 4.56 -19.03
C ALA A 76 0.20 3.60 -17.88
N VAL A 77 1.15 3.96 -17.01
CA VAL A 77 1.54 3.10 -15.86
C VAL A 77 0.48 3.11 -14.76
N LEU A 78 -0.20 4.23 -14.54
CA LEU A 78 -1.29 4.34 -13.56
C LEU A 78 -2.62 3.79 -14.11
N GLY A 79 -2.71 3.51 -15.41
CA GLY A 79 -3.93 3.00 -16.04
C GLY A 79 -5.07 4.02 -16.01
N ALA A 80 -4.78 5.29 -16.26
CA ALA A 80 -5.76 6.38 -16.30
C ALA A 80 -5.75 7.07 -17.67
N ALA A 81 -6.91 7.52 -18.14
CA ALA A 81 -7.06 8.22 -19.42
C ALA A 81 -6.70 9.70 -19.33
N SER A 82 -6.72 10.31 -18.14
CA SER A 82 -6.44 11.74 -17.96
C SER A 82 -5.97 12.12 -16.55
N ARG A 83 -5.42 13.34 -16.42
CA ARG A 83 -5.07 13.95 -15.13
C ARG A 83 -6.29 14.11 -14.21
N ASP A 84 -7.45 14.43 -14.78
CA ASP A 84 -8.68 14.65 -14.03
C ASP A 84 -9.21 13.34 -13.44
N GLU A 85 -9.13 12.24 -14.20
CA GLU A 85 -9.45 10.90 -13.71
C GLU A 85 -8.54 10.50 -12.54
N LEU A 86 -7.23 10.75 -12.65
CA LEU A 86 -6.29 10.52 -11.55
C LEU A 86 -6.65 11.34 -10.31
N ALA A 87 -6.90 12.63 -10.49
CA ALA A 87 -7.23 13.53 -9.39
C ALA A 87 -8.53 13.12 -8.70
N GLU A 88 -9.55 12.74 -9.45
CA GLU A 88 -10.83 12.29 -8.91
C GLU A 88 -10.72 10.96 -8.17
N LEU A 89 -9.98 9.98 -8.70
CA LEU A 89 -9.73 8.71 -8.02
C LEU A 89 -8.97 8.95 -6.71
N VAL A 90 -7.87 9.70 -6.75
CA VAL A 90 -7.07 9.98 -5.56
C VAL A 90 -7.86 10.75 -4.52
N ARG A 91 -8.66 11.75 -4.93
CA ARG A 91 -9.55 12.50 -4.04
C ARG A 91 -10.59 11.58 -3.40
N GLY A 92 -11.23 10.71 -4.17
CA GLY A 92 -12.20 9.75 -3.67
C GLY A 92 -11.61 8.79 -2.64
N VAL A 93 -10.40 8.27 -2.89
CA VAL A 93 -9.71 7.39 -1.95
C VAL A 93 -9.22 8.17 -0.71
N ALA A 94 -8.78 9.42 -0.88
CA ALA A 94 -8.34 10.27 0.23
C ALA A 94 -9.48 10.73 1.15
N GLU A 95 -10.69 10.88 0.61
CA GLU A 95 -11.93 11.19 1.33
C GLU A 95 -12.58 9.94 1.95
N SER A 96 -12.42 8.78 1.31
CA SER A 96 -12.80 7.47 1.85
C SER A 96 -11.64 6.84 2.63
N ALA A 97 -10.90 5.89 2.06
CA ALA A 97 -9.96 5.00 2.76
C ALA A 97 -8.87 5.70 3.59
N LEU A 98 -8.44 6.91 3.24
CA LEU A 98 -7.38 7.59 3.99
C LEU A 98 -7.89 8.65 4.98
N ALA A 99 -9.21 8.86 5.08
CA ALA A 99 -9.76 9.82 6.03
C ALA A 99 -9.60 9.33 7.47
N ASN A 100 -8.82 10.07 8.27
CA ASN A 100 -8.59 9.76 9.68
C ASN A 100 -9.84 10.09 10.52
N ARG A 101 -10.58 9.06 10.96
CA ARG A 101 -11.78 9.22 11.79
C ARG A 101 -11.48 8.96 13.27
N ARG A 102 -12.31 9.51 14.17
CA ARG A 102 -12.10 9.45 15.62
C ARG A 102 -12.16 8.03 16.20
N ARG A 103 -12.85 7.09 15.54
CA ARG A 103 -13.04 5.67 15.93
C ARG A 103 -12.83 4.75 14.71
N GLY A 104 -12.33 3.52 14.90
CA GLY A 104 -11.99 2.58 13.81
C GLY A 104 -10.49 2.55 13.47
N PRO A 105 -10.09 1.91 12.36
CA PRO A 105 -8.69 1.81 11.97
C PRO A 105 -8.12 3.19 11.67
N ARG A 106 -6.94 3.46 12.22
CA ARG A 106 -6.16 4.66 11.97
C ARG A 106 -5.20 4.39 10.82
N VAL A 107 -5.44 5.06 9.71
CA VAL A 107 -4.47 5.18 8.63
C VAL A 107 -3.74 6.51 8.84
N ALA A 108 -2.47 6.43 9.23
CA ALA A 108 -1.58 7.57 9.23
C ALA A 108 -0.79 7.52 7.92
N PHE A 109 -1.13 8.40 6.99
CA PHE A 109 -0.39 8.55 5.74
C PHE A 109 0.16 9.96 5.67
N ALA A 110 1.35 10.08 5.11
CA ALA A 110 2.06 11.33 4.94
C ALA A 110 2.88 11.19 3.67
N TRP A 111 2.73 12.15 2.77
CA TRP A 111 3.65 12.22 1.65
C TRP A 111 3.94 13.66 1.29
N GLY A 112 5.17 13.86 0.88
CA GLY A 112 5.79 15.16 0.71
C GLY A 112 6.56 15.21 -0.59
N LEU A 113 6.40 16.33 -1.28
CA LEU A 113 7.18 16.67 -2.46
C LEU A 113 8.22 17.71 -2.04
N TRP A 114 9.48 17.32 -2.08
CA TRP A 114 10.60 18.15 -1.65
C TRP A 114 11.39 18.61 -2.86
N HIS A 115 11.40 19.92 -3.11
CA HIS A 115 12.13 20.48 -4.25
C HIS A 115 13.30 21.34 -3.80
N GLU A 116 14.31 21.45 -4.65
CA GLU A 116 15.42 22.36 -4.41
C GLU A 116 14.91 23.81 -4.28
N LYS A 117 15.33 24.51 -3.23
CA LYS A 117 14.82 25.85 -2.87
C LYS A 117 15.03 26.94 -3.92
N THR A 118 16.02 26.77 -4.80
CA THR A 118 16.27 27.71 -5.90
C THR A 118 15.20 27.68 -7.00
N VAL A 119 14.33 26.67 -6.96
CA VAL A 119 13.24 26.43 -7.91
C VAL A 119 11.93 26.94 -7.34
N ALA A 120 11.31 27.92 -7.99
CA ALA A 120 10.02 28.44 -7.59
C ALA A 120 8.87 27.59 -8.14
N MET A 121 7.98 27.11 -7.26
CA MET A 121 6.80 26.32 -7.63
C MET A 121 5.58 27.21 -7.85
N LYS A 122 4.74 26.88 -8.84
CA LYS A 122 3.49 27.62 -9.10
C LYS A 122 2.55 27.54 -7.88
N PRO A 123 1.98 28.67 -7.43
CA PRO A 123 0.96 28.65 -6.37
C PRO A 123 -0.25 27.76 -6.71
N ALA A 124 -0.68 27.76 -7.98
CA ALA A 124 -1.76 26.91 -8.46
C ALA A 124 -1.45 25.41 -8.28
N TYR A 125 -0.22 24.99 -8.57
CA TYR A 125 0.19 23.60 -8.38
C TYR A 125 0.23 23.22 -6.88
N ARG A 126 0.74 24.11 -6.02
CA ARG A 126 0.67 23.94 -4.56
C ARG A 126 -0.76 23.80 -4.04
N ALA A 127 -1.70 24.58 -4.58
CA ALA A 127 -3.11 24.50 -4.21
C ALA A 127 -3.74 23.15 -4.61
N VAL A 128 -3.45 22.65 -5.82
CA VAL A 128 -3.90 21.32 -6.26
C VAL A 128 -3.34 20.21 -5.37
N ALA A 129 -2.04 20.28 -5.05
CA ALA A 129 -1.38 19.31 -4.18
C ALA A 129 -1.99 19.27 -2.77
N ALA A 130 -2.29 20.44 -2.18
CA ALA A 130 -2.91 20.50 -0.87
C ALA A 130 -4.37 20.00 -0.91
N LYS A 131 -5.15 20.42 -1.91
CA LYS A 131 -6.59 20.15 -1.98
C LYS A 131 -6.92 18.71 -2.38
N SER A 132 -6.39 18.25 -3.51
CA SER A 132 -6.78 16.96 -4.10
C SER A 132 -5.97 15.78 -3.57
N TYR A 133 -4.73 16.06 -3.13
CA TYR A 133 -3.73 15.06 -2.82
C TYR A 133 -3.36 15.01 -1.32
N LYS A 134 -3.81 16.00 -0.53
CA LYS A 134 -3.42 16.21 0.88
C LYS A 134 -1.89 16.16 1.07
N ALA A 135 -1.16 16.62 0.05
CA ALA A 135 0.30 16.56 -0.02
C ALA A 135 0.92 17.85 0.51
N GLU A 136 2.06 17.73 1.18
CA GLU A 136 2.88 18.90 1.54
C GLU A 136 3.99 19.11 0.50
N ILE A 137 3.99 20.28 -0.15
CA ILE A 137 5.12 20.70 -1.00
C ILE A 137 6.04 21.59 -0.17
N ARG A 138 7.30 21.19 -0.03
CA ARG A 138 8.31 21.91 0.74
C ARG A 138 9.56 22.14 -0.11
N ASP A 139 10.22 23.26 0.12
CA ASP A 139 11.55 23.50 -0.41
C ASP A 139 12.62 22.96 0.56
N ALA A 140 13.77 22.58 0.01
CA ALA A 140 14.94 22.15 0.77
C ALA A 140 16.23 22.61 0.08
N ASP A 141 17.29 22.88 0.86
CA ASP A 141 18.60 23.28 0.35
C ASP A 141 19.48 22.06 0.06
N PHE A 142 19.20 21.33 -1.02
CA PHE A 142 20.05 20.22 -1.42
C PHE A 142 21.39 20.73 -1.98
N LEU A 143 21.37 21.83 -2.73
CA LEU A 143 22.54 22.37 -3.41
C LEU A 143 23.70 22.71 -2.45
N SER A 144 23.41 23.42 -1.36
CA SER A 144 24.43 23.86 -0.40
C SER A 144 24.46 23.01 0.87
N LYS A 145 23.32 22.42 1.26
CA LYS A 145 23.13 21.82 2.59
C LYS A 145 22.39 20.48 2.55
N ALA A 146 22.70 19.60 1.58
CA ALA A 146 22.05 18.29 1.41
C ALA A 146 21.92 17.46 2.71
N GLY A 147 22.95 17.49 3.56
CA GLY A 147 22.92 16.77 4.85
C GLY A 147 21.90 17.33 5.85
N GLU A 148 21.67 18.65 5.85
CA GLU A 148 20.63 19.31 6.66
C GLU A 148 19.24 19.09 6.06
N ALA A 149 19.10 19.25 4.74
CA ALA A 149 17.86 18.93 4.01
C ALA A 149 17.36 17.50 4.31
N ARG A 150 18.27 16.52 4.32
CA ARG A 150 17.97 15.15 4.72
C ARG A 150 17.39 15.05 6.14
N LYS A 151 17.99 15.77 7.10
CA LYS A 151 17.53 15.77 8.50
C LYS A 151 16.15 16.42 8.62
N GLU A 152 15.91 17.49 7.88
CA GLU A 152 14.61 18.16 7.82
C GLU A 152 13.51 17.21 7.34
N ILE A 153 13.76 16.49 6.24
CA ILE A 153 12.82 15.50 5.69
C ILE A 153 12.52 14.40 6.72
N ASN A 154 13.54 13.84 7.37
CA ASN A 154 13.35 12.82 8.41
C ASN A 154 12.58 13.36 9.63
N ASN A 155 12.85 14.60 10.06
CA ASN A 155 12.13 15.23 11.15
C ASN A 155 10.66 15.48 10.80
N TRP A 156 10.38 15.88 9.57
CA TRP A 156 9.01 16.01 9.08
C TRP A 156 8.27 14.67 9.11
N VAL A 157 8.87 13.61 8.57
CA VAL A 157 8.28 12.25 8.62
C VAL A 157 8.02 11.80 10.06
N SER A 158 9.00 11.98 10.95
CA SER A 158 8.87 11.63 12.36
C SER A 158 7.74 12.41 13.04
N LYS A 159 7.60 13.70 12.76
CA LYS A 159 6.49 14.50 13.30
C LYS A 159 5.15 14.04 12.76
N THR A 160 5.02 13.85 11.44
CA THR A 160 3.75 13.50 10.80
C THR A 160 3.28 12.10 11.19
N THR A 161 4.21 11.16 11.39
CA THR A 161 3.92 9.80 11.85
C THR A 161 3.88 9.65 13.38
N LYS A 162 3.96 10.75 14.13
CA LYS A 162 4.00 10.73 15.62
C LYS A 162 5.10 9.80 16.16
N ARG A 163 6.27 9.85 15.54
CA ARG A 163 7.50 9.09 15.84
C ARG A 163 7.41 7.58 15.58
N LEU A 164 6.37 7.11 14.89
CA LEU A 164 6.30 5.72 14.44
C LEU A 164 7.37 5.42 13.37
N ILE A 165 7.69 6.41 12.54
CA ILE A 165 8.74 6.32 11.53
C ILE A 165 9.70 7.49 11.73
N THR A 166 10.90 7.19 12.22
CA THR A 166 11.87 8.21 12.67
C THR A 166 12.85 8.65 11.58
N SER A 167 13.05 7.82 10.56
CA SER A 167 13.95 8.11 9.45
C SER A 167 13.48 7.41 8.17
N ILE A 168 13.35 8.18 7.10
CA ILE A 168 13.02 7.69 5.74
C ILE A 168 14.23 7.78 4.80
N LEU A 169 15.10 8.78 5.00
CA LEU A 169 16.29 9.02 4.19
C LEU A 169 17.57 8.59 4.93
N PRO A 170 18.25 7.51 4.49
CA PRO A 170 19.50 7.08 5.09
C PRO A 170 20.64 8.09 4.84
N PRO A 171 21.76 8.04 5.59
CA PRO A 171 22.92 8.87 5.32
C PRO A 171 23.35 8.77 3.85
N LYS A 172 23.79 9.90 3.27
CA LYS A 172 24.24 10.00 1.87
C LYS A 172 23.16 9.69 0.80
N SER A 173 21.89 9.58 1.18
CA SER A 173 20.79 9.32 0.24
C SER A 173 20.39 10.53 -0.62
N VAL A 174 20.86 11.73 -0.28
CA VAL A 174 20.65 12.97 -1.05
C VAL A 174 21.98 13.69 -1.20
N ASN A 175 22.15 14.44 -2.28
CA ASN A 175 23.40 15.11 -2.63
C ASN A 175 23.12 16.47 -3.29
N ARG A 176 24.17 17.21 -3.65
CA ARG A 176 24.06 18.54 -4.26
C ARG A 176 23.35 18.58 -5.63
N PHE A 177 23.21 17.44 -6.28
CA PHE A 177 22.51 17.28 -7.55
C PHE A 177 21.03 16.92 -7.37
N THR A 178 20.58 16.61 -6.16
CA THR A 178 19.17 16.34 -5.87
C THR A 178 18.33 17.57 -6.20
N ARG A 179 17.24 17.37 -6.98
CA ARG A 179 16.31 18.44 -7.39
C ARG A 179 14.90 18.24 -6.88
N LEU A 180 14.41 17.00 -6.91
CA LEU A 180 13.06 16.65 -6.49
C LEU A 180 13.07 15.28 -5.81
N VAL A 181 12.58 15.22 -4.57
CA VAL A 181 12.44 13.98 -3.80
C VAL A 181 10.97 13.81 -3.43
N ILE A 182 10.43 12.63 -3.73
CA ILE A 182 9.11 12.22 -3.29
C ILE A 182 9.31 11.31 -2.08
N THR A 183 8.75 11.72 -0.94
CA THR A 183 8.73 10.88 0.27
C THR A 183 7.31 10.43 0.52
N ASN A 184 7.11 9.13 0.63
CA ASN A 184 5.81 8.54 0.86
C ASN A 184 5.87 7.60 2.07
N VAL A 185 5.02 7.87 3.05
CA VAL A 185 5.01 7.14 4.32
C VAL A 185 3.60 6.78 4.70
N ILE A 186 3.38 5.52 5.06
CA ILE A 186 2.08 5.05 5.51
C ILE A 186 2.20 4.02 6.62
N TYR A 187 1.33 4.17 7.60
CA TYR A 187 1.19 3.31 8.75
C TYR A 187 -0.29 3.02 8.96
N PHE A 188 -0.62 1.76 9.18
CA PHE A 188 -1.98 1.32 9.47
C PHE A 188 -2.06 0.70 10.86
N LYS A 189 -3.14 1.03 11.55
CA LYS A 189 -3.43 0.51 12.88
C LYS A 189 -4.93 0.24 12.99
N GLY A 190 -5.37 -0.97 13.21
CA GLY A 190 -6.78 -1.31 13.35
C GLY A 190 -6.99 -2.52 14.22
N ALA A 191 -7.98 -2.51 15.11
CA ALA A 191 -8.36 -3.68 15.89
C ALA A 191 -9.19 -4.66 15.03
N TRP A 192 -9.00 -5.97 15.19
CA TRP A 192 -9.86 -6.97 14.56
C TRP A 192 -11.30 -6.81 15.03
N LYS A 193 -12.28 -7.03 14.15
CA LYS A 193 -13.69 -7.15 14.54
C LYS A 193 -13.91 -8.31 15.50
N THR A 194 -13.11 -9.37 15.36
CA THR A 194 -13.08 -10.51 16.28
C THR A 194 -11.61 -10.79 16.61
N ALA A 195 -11.19 -10.38 17.80
CA ALA A 195 -9.82 -10.57 18.27
C ALA A 195 -9.50 -12.04 18.56
N PHE A 196 -8.22 -12.39 18.48
CA PHE A 196 -7.70 -13.67 18.92
C PHE A 196 -7.47 -13.66 20.42
N LEU A 197 -7.64 -14.81 21.08
CA LEU A 197 -7.27 -14.97 22.47
C LEU A 197 -5.77 -15.24 22.56
N GLN A 198 -5.03 -14.39 23.25
CA GLN A 198 -3.58 -14.52 23.41
C GLN A 198 -3.18 -15.85 24.08
N SER A 199 -4.01 -16.37 24.99
CA SER A 199 -3.82 -17.68 25.60
C SER A 199 -3.91 -18.85 24.62
N ASN A 200 -4.48 -18.63 23.42
CA ASN A 200 -4.52 -19.63 22.36
C ASN A 200 -3.33 -19.52 21.41
N THR A 201 -2.49 -18.50 21.50
CA THR A 201 -1.29 -18.38 20.65
C THR A 201 -0.26 -19.43 21.05
N GLU A 202 0.27 -20.16 20.07
CA GLU A 202 1.28 -21.20 20.29
C GLU A 202 2.40 -21.12 19.25
N ASP A 203 3.64 -21.39 19.68
CA ASP A 203 4.77 -21.50 18.76
C ASP A 203 4.64 -22.74 17.88
N ARG A 204 4.70 -22.55 16.57
CA ARG A 204 4.70 -23.62 15.56
C ARG A 204 5.74 -23.33 14.48
N LEU A 205 6.01 -24.34 13.66
CA LEU A 205 6.92 -24.20 12.53
C LEU A 205 6.27 -23.37 11.42
N PHE A 206 7.05 -22.49 10.82
CA PHE A 206 6.79 -21.83 9.57
C PHE A 206 7.88 -22.25 8.57
N TYR A 207 7.48 -22.75 7.41
CA TYR A 207 8.37 -23.25 6.37
C TYR A 207 8.68 -22.14 5.38
N ARG A 208 9.96 -21.89 5.10
CA ARG A 208 10.41 -20.85 4.17
C ARG A 208 10.55 -21.41 2.75
N LEU A 209 10.67 -20.53 1.76
CA LEU A 209 10.88 -20.90 0.35
C LEU A 209 12.20 -21.64 0.09
N ASP A 210 13.22 -21.43 0.93
CA ASP A 210 14.51 -22.11 0.84
C ASP A 210 14.51 -23.54 1.42
N GLY A 211 13.34 -24.03 1.86
CA GLY A 211 13.16 -25.33 2.50
C GLY A 211 13.50 -25.35 4.00
N SER A 212 14.08 -24.27 4.54
CA SER A 212 14.33 -24.13 5.98
C SER A 212 13.03 -23.81 6.74
N HIS A 213 13.10 -23.80 8.08
CA HIS A 213 11.95 -23.46 8.91
C HIS A 213 12.34 -22.63 10.14
N VAL A 214 11.38 -21.85 10.65
CA VAL A 214 11.49 -21.12 11.92
C VAL A 214 10.35 -21.46 12.85
N ARG A 215 10.54 -21.22 14.15
CA ARG A 215 9.41 -21.17 15.10
C ARG A 215 8.86 -19.76 15.15
N ALA A 216 7.55 -19.63 14.98
CA ALA A 216 6.83 -18.37 15.09
C ALA A 216 5.55 -18.56 15.92
N PRO A 217 5.05 -17.51 16.59
CA PRO A 217 3.80 -17.58 17.35
C PRO A 217 2.59 -17.55 16.42
N PHE A 218 1.78 -18.61 16.43
CA PHE A 218 0.55 -18.72 15.63
C PHE A 218 -0.69 -18.45 16.48
N MET A 219 -1.44 -17.43 16.06
CA MET A 219 -2.77 -17.11 16.57
C MET A 219 -3.77 -18.16 16.12
N ARG A 220 -4.74 -18.50 16.99
CA ARG A 220 -5.77 -19.51 16.72
C ARG A 220 -7.15 -19.00 17.13
N SER A 221 -8.18 -19.46 16.42
CA SER A 221 -9.58 -19.20 16.73
C SER A 221 -10.43 -20.43 16.46
N ARG A 222 -11.55 -20.54 17.17
CA ARG A 222 -12.61 -21.55 16.92
C ARG A 222 -13.89 -20.93 16.35
N GLU A 223 -13.88 -19.61 16.14
CA GLU A 223 -14.98 -18.87 15.54
C GLU A 223 -15.05 -19.15 14.03
N ASP A 224 -16.24 -19.08 13.46
CA ASP A 224 -16.42 -19.14 12.00
C ASP A 224 -15.65 -18.01 11.32
N GLN A 225 -14.99 -18.29 10.20
CA GLN A 225 -14.17 -17.32 9.47
C GLN A 225 -14.75 -17.05 8.10
N PHE A 226 -14.49 -15.86 7.56
CA PHE A 226 -14.70 -15.59 6.14
C PHE A 226 -13.56 -16.27 5.37
N MET A 227 -13.77 -17.52 4.98
CA MET A 227 -12.76 -18.30 4.27
C MET A 227 -13.38 -19.08 3.13
N GLU A 228 -12.72 -19.06 1.98
CA GLU A 228 -13.09 -19.85 0.80
C GLU A 228 -11.85 -20.58 0.27
N GLN A 229 -12.06 -21.79 -0.23
CA GLN A 229 -11.02 -22.62 -0.85
C GLN A 229 -11.22 -22.64 -2.36
N TYR A 230 -10.12 -22.44 -3.08
CA TYR A 230 -10.06 -22.48 -4.53
C TYR A 230 -9.06 -23.56 -4.97
N ARG A 231 -8.97 -23.81 -6.27
CA ARG A 231 -7.97 -24.74 -6.80
C ARG A 231 -6.57 -24.11 -6.68
N GLY A 232 -5.75 -24.67 -5.78
CA GLY A 232 -4.34 -24.29 -5.59
C GLY A 232 -4.08 -23.22 -4.53
N PHE A 233 -5.12 -22.69 -3.88
CA PHE A 233 -4.98 -21.70 -2.81
C PHE A 233 -6.28 -21.54 -1.99
N LYS A 234 -6.16 -20.90 -0.83
CA LYS A 234 -7.26 -20.50 0.06
C LYS A 234 -7.22 -19.01 0.30
N VAL A 235 -8.38 -18.42 0.55
CA VAL A 235 -8.51 -16.99 0.86
C VAL A 235 -9.18 -16.82 2.21
N LEU A 236 -8.54 -16.07 3.09
CA LEU A 236 -9.07 -15.66 4.39
C LEU A 236 -9.32 -14.16 4.39
N LYS A 237 -10.48 -13.74 4.90
CA LYS A 237 -10.80 -12.34 5.18
C LYS A 237 -10.99 -12.11 6.68
N LEU A 238 -10.25 -11.16 7.23
CA LEU A 238 -10.32 -10.72 8.62
C LEU A 238 -10.78 -9.25 8.67
N PRO A 239 -12.06 -8.98 8.98
CA PRO A 239 -12.55 -7.62 9.10
C PRO A 239 -11.96 -6.89 10.30
N TYR A 240 -11.70 -5.59 10.16
CA TYR A 240 -11.36 -4.71 11.28
C TYR A 240 -12.63 -4.12 11.92
N CYS A 241 -12.51 -3.64 13.17
CA CYS A 241 -13.55 -2.91 13.87
C CYS A 241 -13.94 -1.64 13.11
N GLN A 242 -15.22 -1.50 12.77
CA GLN A 242 -15.76 -0.36 12.00
C GLN A 242 -16.30 0.75 12.92
N HIS A 243 -16.47 1.95 12.34
CA HIS A 243 -16.95 3.15 13.04
C HIS A 243 -18.49 3.16 13.24
N SER A 244 -19.27 2.42 12.43
CA SER A 244 -20.73 2.43 12.43
C SER A 244 -21.29 1.16 11.75
N THR A 245 -22.55 0.81 12.02
CA THR A 245 -23.31 -0.24 11.31
C THR A 245 -23.92 0.25 9.99
N ASP A 246 -23.72 1.51 9.64
CA ASP A 246 -24.16 2.07 8.35
C ASP A 246 -23.32 1.48 7.20
N ALA A 247 -23.99 0.91 6.20
CA ALA A 247 -23.38 0.29 5.03
C ALA A 247 -22.52 1.27 4.19
N SER A 248 -22.66 2.58 4.39
CA SER A 248 -21.84 3.62 3.76
C SER A 248 -20.53 3.93 4.50
N SER A 249 -20.28 3.29 5.65
CA SER A 249 -19.08 3.51 6.45
C SER A 249 -17.89 2.70 5.95
N GLN A 250 -16.68 3.26 6.07
CA GLN A 250 -15.42 2.59 5.72
C GLN A 250 -15.37 1.16 6.29
N SER A 251 -15.08 0.20 5.42
CA SER A 251 -14.94 -1.20 5.77
C SER A 251 -13.55 -1.70 5.42
N PHE A 252 -12.67 -1.73 6.42
CA PHE A 252 -11.35 -2.31 6.24
C PHE A 252 -11.34 -3.79 6.56
N SER A 253 -10.66 -4.57 5.72
CA SER A 253 -10.38 -5.97 5.94
C SER A 253 -8.94 -6.30 5.59
N MET A 254 -8.31 -7.19 6.37
CA MET A 254 -7.12 -7.89 5.91
C MET A 254 -7.56 -9.13 5.12
N VAL A 255 -6.99 -9.32 3.94
CA VAL A 255 -7.26 -10.48 3.07
C VAL A 255 -5.96 -11.21 2.87
N ILE A 256 -5.95 -12.53 3.08
CA ILE A 256 -4.75 -13.37 2.97
C ILE A 256 -5.02 -14.45 1.95
N PHE A 257 -4.14 -14.55 0.96
CA PHE A 257 -4.13 -15.60 -0.04
C PHE A 257 -2.98 -16.55 0.29
N LEU A 258 -3.35 -17.79 0.62
CA LEU A 258 -2.45 -18.84 1.04
C LEU A 258 -2.43 -19.93 -0.05
N PRO A 259 -1.31 -20.11 -0.78
CA PRO A 259 -1.17 -21.24 -1.70
C PRO A 259 -1.41 -22.60 -1.01
N ASP A 260 -1.78 -23.63 -1.77
CA ASP A 260 -1.83 -24.99 -1.20
C ASP A 260 -0.41 -25.56 -1.03
N ASP A 261 0.49 -25.24 -1.96
CA ASP A 261 1.91 -25.68 -1.96
C ASP A 261 2.81 -24.67 -1.23
N ARG A 262 3.79 -25.16 -0.46
CA ARG A 262 4.69 -24.31 0.35
C ARG A 262 5.54 -23.34 -0.46
N ASP A 263 5.83 -23.67 -1.71
CA ASP A 263 6.57 -22.85 -2.66
C ASP A 263 5.67 -22.22 -3.73
N GLY A 264 4.34 -22.30 -3.58
CA GLY A 264 3.37 -21.85 -4.58
C GLY A 264 3.17 -20.33 -4.67
N LEU A 265 3.73 -19.55 -3.74
CA LEU A 265 3.54 -18.09 -3.68
C LEU A 265 3.96 -17.35 -4.97
N PRO A 266 5.14 -17.61 -5.58
CA PRO A 266 5.54 -16.92 -6.81
C PRO A 266 4.53 -17.12 -7.96
N SER A 267 4.07 -18.36 -8.16
CA SER A 267 3.07 -18.70 -9.17
C SER A 267 1.72 -18.02 -8.90
N LEU A 268 1.32 -17.93 -7.63
CA LEU A 268 0.09 -17.25 -7.23
C LEU A 268 0.17 -15.73 -7.48
N VAL A 269 1.30 -15.10 -7.16
CA VAL A 269 1.54 -13.67 -7.44
C VAL A 269 1.56 -13.40 -8.94
N GLU A 270 2.14 -14.30 -9.75
CA GLU A 270 2.11 -14.18 -11.20
C GLU A 270 0.68 -14.27 -11.74
N LYS A 271 -0.12 -15.22 -11.26
CA LYS A 271 -1.54 -15.35 -11.62
C LYS A 271 -2.34 -14.11 -11.26
N MET A 272 -2.14 -13.58 -10.05
CA MET A 272 -2.75 -12.32 -9.62
C MET A 272 -2.39 -11.17 -10.56
N ALA A 273 -1.13 -11.04 -10.95
CA ALA A 273 -0.68 -9.97 -11.83
C ALA A 273 -1.23 -10.07 -13.27
N SER A 274 -1.64 -11.26 -13.73
CA SER A 274 -2.27 -11.45 -15.04
C SER A 274 -3.77 -11.23 -15.06
N GLU A 275 -4.44 -11.22 -13.90
CA GLU A 275 -5.89 -11.16 -13.78
C GLU A 275 -6.28 -9.94 -12.90
N PRO A 276 -6.63 -8.77 -13.50
CA PRO A 276 -6.93 -7.54 -12.76
C PRO A 276 -7.96 -7.71 -11.64
N SER A 277 -9.00 -8.50 -11.91
CA SER A 277 -10.12 -8.71 -10.99
C SER A 277 -9.84 -9.75 -9.91
N PHE A 278 -8.70 -10.45 -9.95
CA PHE A 278 -8.41 -11.62 -9.12
C PHE A 278 -8.63 -11.38 -7.64
N LEU A 279 -8.14 -10.26 -7.10
CA LEU A 279 -8.31 -9.93 -5.69
C LEU A 279 -9.79 -9.91 -5.29
N TRP A 280 -10.61 -9.22 -6.07
CA TRP A 280 -12.00 -8.92 -5.74
C TRP A 280 -12.94 -10.08 -6.02
N ASP A 281 -12.66 -10.86 -7.08
CA ASP A 281 -13.45 -12.02 -7.45
C ASP A 281 -13.33 -13.17 -6.44
N HIS A 282 -12.21 -13.21 -5.70
CA HIS A 282 -11.93 -14.28 -4.73
C HIS A 282 -12.16 -13.85 -3.26
N LEU A 283 -12.80 -12.70 -3.01
CA LEU A 283 -13.08 -12.26 -1.63
C LEU A 283 -14.19 -13.11 -1.00
N PRO A 284 -13.94 -13.76 0.15
CA PRO A 284 -14.96 -14.52 0.85
C PRO A 284 -16.14 -13.65 1.30
N LYS A 285 -17.37 -14.12 1.02
CA LYS A 285 -18.61 -13.36 1.31
C LYS A 285 -19.38 -13.88 2.51
N SER A 286 -19.19 -15.14 2.90
CA SER A 286 -19.87 -15.77 4.03
C SER A 286 -18.89 -16.30 5.07
N ARG A 287 -19.33 -16.39 6.32
CA ARG A 287 -18.58 -17.07 7.38
C ARG A 287 -18.92 -18.55 7.38
N GLY A 288 -17.90 -19.39 7.55
CA GLY A 288 -18.04 -20.82 7.69
C GLY A 288 -17.10 -21.37 8.75
N LYS A 289 -17.39 -22.59 9.20
CA LYS A 289 -16.56 -23.29 10.17
C LYS A 289 -15.20 -23.62 9.54
N VAL A 290 -14.13 -23.28 10.25
CA VAL A 290 -12.74 -23.67 9.93
C VAL A 290 -12.29 -24.66 11.00
N ASP A 291 -11.74 -25.81 10.61
CA ASP A 291 -11.37 -26.85 11.58
C ASP A 291 -10.05 -26.51 12.27
N GLN A 292 -8.94 -26.43 11.52
CA GLN A 292 -7.70 -25.84 11.98
C GLN A 292 -7.51 -24.43 11.42
N PHE A 293 -7.59 -23.42 12.30
CA PHE A 293 -7.25 -22.05 11.98
C PHE A 293 -5.93 -21.65 12.65
N ARG A 294 -4.91 -21.29 11.85
CA ARG A 294 -3.62 -20.81 12.35
C ARG A 294 -3.10 -19.68 11.45
N LEU A 295 -2.77 -18.55 12.07
CA LEU A 295 -2.17 -17.39 11.41
C LEU A 295 -0.97 -16.90 12.23
N PRO A 296 0.25 -16.80 11.68
CA PRO A 296 1.37 -16.30 12.44
C PRO A 296 1.19 -14.82 12.75
N LYS A 297 1.69 -14.39 13.92
CA LYS A 297 1.96 -12.97 14.15
C LYS A 297 3.14 -12.57 13.29
N PHE A 298 3.13 -11.35 12.77
CA PHE A 298 4.25 -10.83 12.00
C PHE A 298 4.30 -9.32 12.11
N LYS A 299 5.51 -8.78 12.00
CA LYS A 299 5.75 -7.36 11.77
C LYS A 299 6.53 -7.28 10.49
N VAL A 300 6.09 -6.43 9.56
CA VAL A 300 6.81 -6.20 8.30
C VAL A 300 6.97 -4.70 8.13
N SER A 301 8.19 -4.31 7.80
CA SER A 301 8.58 -2.98 7.42
C SER A 301 9.31 -3.04 6.09
N PHE A 302 9.05 -2.06 5.24
CA PHE A 302 9.73 -1.92 3.96
C PHE A 302 10.10 -0.46 3.78
N SER A 303 11.32 -0.20 3.34
CA SER A 303 11.81 1.12 3.00
C SER A 303 12.72 1.00 1.79
N SER A 304 12.33 1.59 0.66
CA SER A 304 13.12 1.52 -0.57
C SER A 304 12.92 2.73 -1.47
N ASP A 305 13.93 3.01 -2.30
CA ASP A 305 13.82 3.89 -3.45
C ASP A 305 13.26 3.08 -4.62
N ILE A 306 11.97 3.26 -4.92
CA ILE A 306 11.28 2.46 -5.94
C ILE A 306 11.44 3.04 -7.35
N LYS A 307 12.28 4.08 -7.53
CA LYS A 307 12.51 4.72 -8.83
C LYS A 307 12.85 3.72 -9.93
N ASP A 308 13.79 2.80 -9.68
CA ASP A 308 14.26 1.88 -10.71
C ASP A 308 13.19 0.82 -11.05
N VAL A 309 12.38 0.42 -10.07
CA VAL A 309 11.20 -0.43 -10.29
C VAL A 309 10.19 0.28 -11.19
N LEU A 310 9.91 1.56 -10.93
CA LEU A 310 8.99 2.37 -11.73
C LEU A 310 9.51 2.60 -13.17
N LYS A 311 10.84 2.69 -13.36
CA LYS A 311 11.47 2.69 -14.70
C LYS A 311 11.18 1.43 -15.48
N VAL A 312 11.30 0.26 -14.83
CA VAL A 312 10.96 -1.03 -15.46
C VAL A 312 9.47 -1.10 -15.80
N MET A 313 8.61 -0.50 -14.98
CA MET A 313 7.17 -0.44 -15.24
C MET A 313 6.77 0.46 -16.42
N GLY A 314 7.64 1.41 -16.81
CA GLY A 314 7.45 2.24 -18.00
C GLY A 314 7.62 3.75 -17.78
N ILE A 315 7.78 4.22 -16.53
CA ILE A 315 7.99 5.65 -16.25
C ILE A 315 9.49 5.94 -16.42
N LYS A 316 9.91 6.55 -17.53
CA LYS A 316 11.34 6.76 -17.83
C LYS A 316 11.70 8.23 -17.78
N THR A 317 10.99 9.03 -18.57
CA THR A 317 11.28 10.46 -18.76
C THR A 317 11.18 11.25 -17.46
N ALA A 318 10.25 10.90 -16.56
CA ALA A 318 10.07 11.59 -15.27
C ALA A 318 11.33 11.54 -14.36
N PHE A 319 12.26 10.63 -14.63
CA PHE A 319 13.43 10.34 -13.80
C PHE A 319 14.76 10.76 -14.42
N ASP A 320 14.75 11.49 -15.54
CA ASP A 320 15.95 12.03 -16.18
C ASP A 320 15.70 13.41 -16.79
N GLN A 321 16.71 13.99 -17.45
CA GLN A 321 16.68 15.35 -18.00
C GLN A 321 15.59 15.59 -19.05
N ARG A 322 14.97 14.52 -19.59
CA ARG A 322 13.85 14.64 -20.53
C ARG A 322 12.51 14.92 -19.84
N ALA A 323 12.46 14.94 -18.51
CA ALA A 323 11.23 15.19 -17.77
C ALA A 323 10.64 16.56 -18.12
N ASP A 324 9.40 16.57 -18.63
CA ASP A 324 8.64 17.80 -18.76
C ASP A 324 7.73 17.98 -17.54
N LEU A 325 8.29 18.57 -16.47
CA LEU A 325 7.56 18.97 -15.27
C LEU A 325 7.25 20.48 -15.24
N THR A 326 7.15 21.11 -16.41
CA THR A 326 7.01 22.58 -16.54
C THR A 326 5.69 23.12 -15.96
N ASP A 327 4.68 22.26 -15.74
CA ASP A 327 3.46 22.66 -15.05
C ASP A 327 3.66 22.89 -13.55
N MET A 328 4.71 22.34 -12.94
CA MET A 328 5.08 22.60 -11.54
C MET A 328 5.75 23.97 -11.35
N LEU A 329 6.46 24.45 -12.37
CA LEU A 329 7.45 25.54 -12.24
C LEU A 329 6.87 26.93 -12.50
N GLN A 330 7.10 27.88 -11.60
CA GLN A 330 6.79 29.27 -11.86
C GLN A 330 7.77 29.82 -12.92
N LYS A 331 7.24 30.28 -14.06
CA LYS A 331 8.05 30.98 -15.07
C LYS A 331 8.63 32.25 -14.42
N LYS A 332 9.97 32.36 -14.35
CA LYS A 332 10.62 33.62 -13.91
C LYS A 332 10.33 34.71 -14.95
N LYS A 333 9.85 35.88 -14.51
CA LYS A 333 9.71 37.06 -15.37
C LYS A 333 11.11 37.64 -15.67
N ALA A 334 11.59 37.37 -16.88
CA ALA A 334 12.52 38.14 -17.72
C ALA A 334 14.05 38.18 -17.42
N LYS A 335 14.80 38.21 -18.54
CA LYS A 335 16.17 38.75 -18.79
C LYS A 335 17.43 37.89 -18.62
N LEU A 336 17.34 36.59 -18.39
CA LEU A 336 18.44 35.68 -18.74
C LEU A 336 17.88 34.57 -19.64
N PRO A 337 18.69 34.00 -20.57
CA PRO A 337 18.26 32.79 -21.27
C PRO A 337 17.80 31.84 -20.19
N VAL A 338 16.55 31.39 -20.32
CA VAL A 338 15.92 30.45 -19.40
C VAL A 338 16.80 29.21 -19.48
N MET A 339 17.80 29.09 -18.61
CA MET A 339 18.31 27.78 -18.25
C MET A 339 17.09 27.10 -17.67
N GLN A 340 16.46 26.30 -18.53
CA GLN A 340 15.45 25.34 -18.19
C GLN A 340 16.08 24.57 -17.04
N VAL A 341 15.63 24.84 -15.81
CA VAL A 341 16.11 24.06 -14.68
C VAL A 341 15.49 22.70 -14.92
N ASP A 342 16.32 21.74 -15.31
CA ASP A 342 15.93 20.35 -15.51
C ASP A 342 15.40 19.83 -14.17
N LEU A 343 14.09 19.95 -13.96
CA LEU A 343 13.39 19.41 -12.82
C LEU A 343 12.90 18.03 -13.21
N TYR A 344 13.52 17.02 -12.64
CA TYR A 344 13.12 15.63 -12.76
C TYR A 344 13.12 14.98 -11.37
N VAL A 345 12.38 13.89 -11.23
CA VAL A 345 12.25 13.16 -9.97
C VAL A 345 13.55 12.37 -9.73
N GLU A 346 14.33 12.82 -8.75
CA GLU A 346 15.61 12.18 -8.42
C GLU A 346 15.39 10.87 -7.64
N LYS A 347 14.40 10.86 -6.73
CA LYS A 347 14.11 9.74 -5.83
C LYS A 347 12.62 9.60 -5.53
N VAL A 348 12.17 8.35 -5.41
CA VAL A 348 10.83 8.00 -4.95
C VAL A 348 10.96 7.07 -3.76
N ILE A 349 10.97 7.64 -2.56
CA ILE A 349 11.20 6.87 -1.34
C ILE A 349 9.86 6.47 -0.74
N HIS A 350 9.63 5.17 -0.66
CA HIS A 350 8.44 4.61 -0.05
C HIS A 350 8.81 3.86 1.22
N GLN A 351 8.10 4.17 2.32
CA GLN A 351 8.21 3.46 3.57
C GLN A 351 6.84 3.05 4.10
N ALA A 352 6.71 1.76 4.44
CA ALA A 352 5.50 1.15 4.94
C ALA A 352 5.81 0.26 6.14
N VAL A 353 4.93 0.25 7.14
CA VAL A 353 5.03 -0.61 8.32
C VAL A 353 3.66 -1.18 8.66
N ILE A 354 3.61 -2.50 8.90
CA ILE A 354 2.43 -3.21 9.40
C ILE A 354 2.86 -4.19 10.50
N GLU A 355 2.01 -4.37 11.51
CA GLU A 355 2.24 -5.34 12.58
C GLU A 355 0.93 -6.05 12.90
N VAL A 356 0.87 -7.37 12.68
CA VAL A 356 -0.29 -8.22 12.93
C VAL A 356 -0.11 -8.97 14.25
N ASN A 357 -1.07 -8.80 15.16
CA ASN A 357 -1.14 -9.48 16.44
C ASN A 357 -2.58 -9.87 16.82
N GLU A 358 -2.77 -10.39 18.04
CA GLU A 358 -4.03 -10.96 18.49
C GLU A 358 -5.18 -9.94 18.57
N VAL A 359 -4.86 -8.66 18.81
CA VAL A 359 -5.87 -7.60 18.96
C VAL A 359 -6.21 -6.98 17.62
N GLY A 360 -5.28 -6.99 16.68
CA GLY A 360 -5.40 -6.29 15.41
C GLY A 360 -4.05 -6.03 14.76
N THR A 361 -4.05 -5.00 13.91
CA THR A 361 -2.85 -4.26 13.57
C THR A 361 -2.61 -3.18 14.63
N GLU A 362 -1.76 -3.50 15.64
CA GLU A 362 -1.47 -2.78 16.91
C GLU A 362 -2.62 -2.05 17.66
N ALA A 363 -3.14 -2.61 18.74
CA ALA A 363 -3.76 -1.91 19.89
C ALA A 363 -3.78 -2.84 21.13
N VAL A 364 -4.07 -2.31 22.33
CA VAL A 364 -4.02 -3.02 23.63
C VAL A 364 -5.42 -3.12 24.26
N VAL A 365 -5.66 -4.28 24.92
CA VAL A 365 -6.68 -4.69 25.93
C VAL A 365 -7.83 -5.61 25.47
N SER A 366 -7.97 -6.66 26.30
CA SER A 366 -8.76 -7.92 26.35
C SER A 366 -10.25 -7.74 26.71
N THR A 367 -11.15 -8.73 26.82
CA THR A 367 -11.25 -10.20 26.62
C THR A 367 -12.75 -10.49 26.53
N GLY A 368 -13.16 -11.56 25.86
CA GLY A 368 -14.49 -12.15 26.04
C GLY A 368 -14.53 -13.56 25.47
N CYS A 369 -14.55 -14.57 26.33
CA CYS A 369 -14.58 -15.98 25.94
C CYS A 369 -16.05 -16.43 25.86
N SER A 370 -16.49 -16.89 24.69
CA SER A 370 -17.82 -17.49 24.51
C SER A 370 -17.64 -18.99 24.32
N SER A 371 -18.05 -19.79 25.30
CA SER A 371 -18.11 -21.26 25.18
C SER A 371 -19.36 -21.68 24.39
N ARG A 372 -19.20 -22.55 23.39
CA ARG A 372 -20.31 -23.26 22.75
C ARG A 372 -20.11 -24.78 22.79
N VAL A 373 -21.24 -25.46 22.99
CA VAL A 373 -21.42 -26.90 23.16
C VAL A 373 -21.16 -27.66 21.86
N LYS A 374 -20.59 -28.86 21.96
CA LYS A 374 -20.27 -29.75 20.83
C LYS A 374 -21.54 -30.36 20.24
N GLN A 375 -21.87 -29.97 19.01
CA GLN A 375 -22.73 -30.76 18.11
C GLN A 375 -21.83 -31.49 17.10
N CYS A 376 -22.21 -32.71 16.68
CA CYS A 376 -21.48 -33.50 15.69
C CYS A 376 -21.39 -32.72 14.37
N ALA A 377 -20.30 -31.98 14.20
CA ALA A 377 -20.13 -31.03 13.12
C ALA A 377 -19.35 -31.68 11.98
N ARG A 378 -19.86 -31.54 10.74
CA ARG A 378 -19.05 -31.73 9.53
C ARG A 378 -17.72 -30.98 9.71
N ARG A 379 -16.59 -31.64 9.40
CA ARG A 379 -15.27 -30.98 9.46
C ARG A 379 -15.24 -29.90 8.39
N GLY A 380 -14.91 -28.68 8.79
CA GLY A 380 -14.66 -27.58 7.86
C GLY A 380 -13.28 -27.71 7.24
N PRO A 381 -12.93 -26.89 6.23
CA PRO A 381 -11.58 -26.87 5.69
C PRO A 381 -10.59 -26.26 6.70
N ASP A 382 -9.32 -26.61 6.57
CA ASP A 382 -8.22 -26.04 7.35
C ASP A 382 -7.68 -24.78 6.68
N PHE A 383 -7.37 -23.76 7.48
CA PHE A 383 -6.57 -22.59 7.08
C PHE A 383 -5.36 -22.47 8.01
N VAL A 384 -4.21 -22.95 7.54
CA VAL A 384 -2.96 -22.99 8.31
C VAL A 384 -1.89 -22.28 7.51
N ALA A 385 -1.66 -20.99 7.82
CA ALA A 385 -0.70 -20.14 7.13
C ALA A 385 0.75 -20.40 7.62
N ASP A 386 1.21 -21.64 7.52
CA ASP A 386 2.53 -22.09 7.99
C ASP A 386 3.63 -22.03 6.94
N HIS A 387 3.37 -21.35 5.82
CA HIS A 387 4.30 -21.16 4.72
C HIS A 387 3.95 -19.85 3.99
N PRO A 388 4.74 -19.39 3.01
CA PRO A 388 4.64 -18.06 2.45
C PRO A 388 3.28 -17.73 1.85
N PHE A 389 2.78 -16.55 2.19
CA PHE A 389 1.49 -16.04 1.75
C PHE A 389 1.58 -14.55 1.39
N VAL A 390 0.61 -14.10 0.60
CA VAL A 390 0.40 -12.69 0.26
C VAL A 390 -0.82 -12.18 1.00
N PHE A 391 -0.76 -10.93 1.44
CA PHE A 391 -1.85 -10.27 2.13
C PHE A 391 -2.11 -8.87 1.57
N PHE A 392 -3.34 -8.44 1.78
CA PHE A 392 -3.85 -7.13 1.42
C PHE A 392 -4.53 -6.51 2.62
N VAL A 393 -4.43 -5.20 2.78
CA VAL A 393 -5.38 -4.43 3.59
C VAL A 393 -6.18 -3.59 2.62
N VAL A 394 -7.48 -3.89 2.52
CA VAL A 394 -8.39 -3.26 1.57
C VAL A 394 -9.46 -2.45 2.29
N GLU A 395 -9.92 -1.37 1.66
CA GLU A 395 -11.16 -0.69 2.02
C GLU A 395 -12.24 -1.12 1.02
N GLU A 396 -13.15 -1.98 1.47
CA GLU A 396 -14.11 -2.69 0.61
C GLU A 396 -15.15 -1.77 -0.03
N VAL A 397 -15.43 -0.57 0.52
CA VAL A 397 -16.45 0.34 -0.04
C VAL A 397 -15.93 1.08 -1.26
N CYS A 398 -14.76 1.71 -1.17
CA CYS A 398 -14.15 2.42 -2.29
C CYS A 398 -13.22 1.56 -3.14
N GLY A 399 -12.96 0.31 -2.74
CA GLY A 399 -12.10 -0.62 -3.48
C GLY A 399 -10.61 -0.28 -3.40
N ALA A 400 -10.19 0.51 -2.41
CA ALA A 400 -8.79 0.91 -2.28
C ALA A 400 -7.95 -0.22 -1.67
N ILE A 401 -6.79 -0.50 -2.28
CA ILE A 401 -5.76 -1.35 -1.71
C ILE A 401 -4.80 -0.47 -0.91
N VAL A 402 -4.96 -0.48 0.41
CA VAL A 402 -4.19 0.34 1.34
C VAL A 402 -2.79 -0.24 1.54
N PHE A 403 -2.69 -1.55 1.74
CA PHE A 403 -1.43 -2.27 1.80
C PHE A 403 -1.49 -3.53 0.97
N MET A 404 -0.34 -3.88 0.39
CA MET A 404 -0.09 -5.18 -0.21
C MET A 404 1.30 -5.64 0.25
N GLY A 405 1.43 -6.92 0.56
CA GLY A 405 2.70 -7.48 0.97
C GLY A 405 2.70 -8.99 0.95
N HIS A 406 3.89 -9.56 1.12
CA HIS A 406 4.04 -11.00 1.34
C HIS A 406 4.84 -11.26 2.60
N VAL A 407 4.62 -12.43 3.19
CA VAL A 407 5.37 -12.93 4.33
C VAL A 407 6.10 -14.19 3.88
N LEU A 408 7.43 -14.11 3.77
CA LEU A 408 8.32 -15.25 3.54
C LEU A 408 8.95 -15.76 4.84
N ASP A 409 9.03 -14.91 5.87
CA ASP A 409 9.47 -15.25 7.22
C ASP A 409 8.76 -14.34 8.26
N PRO A 410 7.82 -14.86 9.07
CA PRO A 410 7.08 -14.05 10.04
C PRO A 410 7.91 -13.57 11.24
N THR A 411 9.14 -14.08 11.41
CA THR A 411 10.06 -13.68 12.49
C THR A 411 10.97 -12.51 12.11
N LYS A 412 10.95 -12.11 10.83
CA LYS A 412 11.76 -11.00 10.31
C LYS A 412 10.90 -9.78 10.01
N SER A 413 11.38 -8.62 10.44
CA SER A 413 10.74 -7.33 10.13
C SER A 413 11.04 -6.83 8.72
N GLU A 414 12.19 -7.19 8.14
CA GLU A 414 12.65 -6.78 6.81
C GLU A 414 13.00 -8.00 5.95
#